data_AF-A0A523XK83-F1
#
_entry.id   AF-A0A523XK83-F1
#
_cell.length_a   1.000
_cell.length_b   1.000
_cell.length_c   1.000
_cell.angle_alpha   90.00
_cell.angle_beta   90.00
_cell.angle_gamma   90.00
#
_symmetry.space_group_name_H-M   'P 1'
#
loop_
_entity.id
_entity.type
_entity.pdbx_description
1 polymer ?
#
loop_
_entity_poly.entity_id
_entity_poly.type
_entity_poly.pdbx_seq_one_letter_code
_entity_poly.pdbx_strand_id
1 'polypeptide(L)'
;MKRYQKFILILCVFCITTIMHNQIPIVQGQAEQEASAAIQEADEKLTYVLELLEEISIYDEDIRNLILQTDDARQLIKEAKDNYASSNFTISYQKATGAILQLDSIIGEIDSKIQSKTQNKIIIFSLVGVLAGLGAIMFSFLFISKIYPWYEKKKIEEYSKLEINYNNSKGDMK
;
A
#
# COMPACT_ATOMS: atom_id res chain seq x y z
N MET A 1 -14.71 -68.21 -35.06
CA MET A 1 -14.86 -66.87 -34.43
C MET A 1 -14.03 -66.66 -33.15
N LYS A 2 -13.90 -67.65 -32.23
CA LYS A 2 -13.17 -67.48 -30.93
C LYS A 2 -11.66 -67.17 -31.02
N ARG A 3 -10.98 -67.44 -32.15
CA ARG A 3 -9.52 -67.19 -32.29
C ARG A 3 -9.17 -65.73 -32.59
N TYR A 4 -10.03 -64.99 -33.28
CA TYR A 4 -9.81 -63.57 -33.60
C TYR A 4 -10.03 -62.63 -32.41
N GLN A 5 -10.86 -63.05 -31.45
CA GLN A 5 -11.10 -62.31 -30.19
C GLN A 5 -9.83 -62.12 -29.36
N LYS A 6 -8.95 -63.14 -29.32
CA LYS A 6 -7.68 -63.06 -28.59
C LYS A 6 -6.68 -62.10 -29.25
N PHE A 7 -6.65 -62.08 -30.59
CA PHE A 7 -5.80 -61.15 -31.34
C PHE A 7 -6.25 -59.69 -31.18
N ILE A 8 -7.56 -59.43 -31.17
CA ILE A 8 -8.11 -58.09 -30.94
C ILE A 8 -7.76 -57.57 -29.54
N LEU A 9 -7.86 -58.43 -28.50
CA LEU A 9 -7.52 -58.07 -27.13
C LEU A 9 -6.03 -57.70 -26.96
N ILE A 10 -5.13 -58.46 -27.58
CA ILE A 10 -3.69 -58.18 -27.55
C ILE A 10 -3.37 -56.86 -28.26
N LEU A 11 -4.03 -56.59 -29.40
CA LEU A 11 -3.85 -55.34 -30.14
C LEU A 11 -4.32 -54.12 -29.35
N CYS A 12 -5.47 -54.23 -28.66
CA CYS A 12 -5.98 -53.17 -27.81
C CYS A 12 -5.04 -52.85 -26.63
N VAL A 13 -4.49 -53.87 -25.98
CA VAL A 13 -3.52 -53.66 -24.87
C VAL A 13 -2.26 -52.98 -25.39
N PHE A 14 -1.75 -53.37 -26.56
CA PHE A 14 -0.56 -52.78 -27.16
C PHE A 14 -0.77 -51.31 -27.59
N CYS A 15 -1.95 -50.98 -28.11
CA CYS A 15 -2.33 -49.59 -28.44
C CYS A 15 -2.45 -48.70 -27.18
N ILE A 16 -3.00 -49.22 -26.09
CA ILE A 16 -3.14 -48.44 -24.84
C ILE A 16 -1.76 -48.16 -24.23
N THR A 17 -0.85 -49.14 -24.23
CA THR A 17 0.51 -48.94 -23.70
C THR A 17 1.33 -47.94 -24.52
N THR A 18 1.15 -47.92 -25.85
CA THR A 18 1.86 -46.97 -26.73
C THR A 18 1.32 -45.55 -26.61
N ILE A 19 0.00 -45.38 -26.42
CA ILE A 19 -0.60 -44.06 -26.16
C ILE A 19 -0.15 -43.50 -24.81
N MET A 20 -0.12 -44.34 -23.76
CA MET A 20 0.37 -43.93 -22.43
C MET A 20 1.85 -43.51 -22.47
N HIS A 21 2.70 -44.21 -23.25
CA HIS A 21 4.13 -43.89 -23.34
C HIS A 21 4.40 -42.55 -24.06
N ASN A 22 3.60 -42.19 -25.05
CA ASN A 22 3.73 -40.92 -25.78
C ASN A 22 3.16 -39.70 -25.04
N GLN A 23 2.32 -39.88 -24.02
CA GLN A 23 1.77 -38.76 -23.23
C GLN A 23 2.75 -38.24 -22.18
N ILE A 24 3.64 -39.10 -21.66
CA ILE A 24 4.63 -38.74 -20.63
C ILE A 24 5.53 -37.54 -21.01
N PRO A 25 6.14 -37.49 -22.22
CA PRO A 25 7.01 -36.37 -22.59
C PRO A 25 6.25 -35.06 -22.82
N ILE A 26 4.98 -35.11 -23.26
CA ILE A 26 4.17 -33.91 -23.52
C ILE A 26 3.77 -33.24 -22.18
N VAL A 27 3.41 -34.04 -21.18
CA VAL A 27 3.06 -33.54 -19.84
C VAL A 27 4.29 -32.95 -19.12
N GLN A 28 5.48 -33.53 -19.31
CA GLN A 28 6.72 -33.01 -18.72
C GLN A 28 7.12 -31.64 -19.30
N GLY A 29 7.03 -31.46 -20.62
CA GLY A 29 7.39 -30.18 -21.26
C GLY A 29 6.46 -29.02 -20.87
N GLN A 30 5.17 -29.30 -20.68
CA GLN A 30 4.22 -28.28 -20.21
C GLN A 30 4.48 -27.91 -18.75
N ALA A 31 4.69 -28.89 -17.87
CA ALA A 31 4.97 -28.66 -16.46
C ALA A 31 6.28 -27.88 -16.24
N GLU A 32 7.30 -28.11 -17.07
CA GLU A 32 8.56 -27.36 -17.05
C GLU A 32 8.34 -25.89 -17.38
N GLN A 33 7.60 -25.58 -18.46
CA GLN A 33 7.29 -24.20 -18.84
C GLN A 33 6.49 -23.46 -17.77
N GLU A 34 5.46 -24.10 -17.22
CA GLU A 34 4.62 -23.53 -16.15
C GLU A 34 5.45 -23.25 -14.89
N ALA A 35 6.31 -24.20 -14.50
CA ALA A 35 7.19 -24.02 -13.35
C ALA A 35 8.20 -22.88 -13.54
N SER A 36 8.78 -22.77 -14.74
CA SER A 36 9.74 -21.72 -15.08
C SER A 36 9.10 -20.33 -15.03
N ALA A 37 7.91 -20.18 -15.64
CA ALA A 37 7.16 -18.94 -15.63
C ALA A 37 6.76 -18.53 -14.20
N ALA A 38 6.28 -19.47 -13.39
CA ALA A 38 5.90 -19.21 -12.00
C ALA A 38 7.11 -18.81 -11.13
N ILE A 39 8.29 -19.43 -11.33
CA ILE A 39 9.50 -19.01 -10.62
C ILE A 39 9.88 -17.58 -10.99
N GLN A 40 9.84 -17.24 -12.28
CA GLN A 40 10.15 -15.90 -12.74
C GLN A 40 9.19 -14.86 -12.14
N GLU A 41 7.88 -15.13 -12.17
CA GLU A 41 6.88 -14.24 -11.57
C GLU A 41 7.11 -14.08 -10.06
N ALA A 42 7.46 -15.15 -9.34
CA ALA A 42 7.75 -15.09 -7.92
C ALA A 42 9.00 -14.23 -7.61
N ASP A 43 10.06 -14.34 -8.43
CA ASP A 43 11.27 -13.50 -8.32
C ASP A 43 10.98 -12.01 -8.57
N GLU A 44 10.18 -11.71 -9.60
CA GLU A 44 9.77 -10.34 -9.92
C GLU A 44 8.95 -9.74 -8.77
N LYS A 45 7.98 -10.48 -8.23
CA LYS A 45 7.19 -10.05 -7.07
C LYS A 45 8.03 -9.90 -5.80
N LEU A 46 8.99 -10.78 -5.56
CA LEU A 46 9.91 -10.67 -4.42
C LEU A 46 10.72 -9.38 -4.52
N THR A 47 11.24 -9.07 -5.70
CA THR A 47 11.99 -7.84 -5.95
C THR A 47 11.11 -6.62 -5.66
N TYR A 48 9.88 -6.62 -6.15
CA TYR A 48 8.93 -5.54 -5.90
C TYR A 48 8.58 -5.36 -4.41
N VAL A 49 8.36 -6.46 -3.67
CA VAL A 49 8.14 -6.41 -2.22
C VAL A 49 9.33 -5.82 -1.48
N LEU A 50 10.56 -6.19 -1.86
CA LEU A 50 11.77 -5.65 -1.25
C LEU A 50 11.89 -4.13 -1.50
N GLU A 51 11.62 -3.68 -2.73
CA GLU A 51 11.57 -2.25 -3.06
C GLU A 51 10.54 -1.50 -2.20
N LEU A 52 9.31 -2.05 -2.08
CA LEU A 52 8.27 -1.47 -1.25
C LEU A 52 8.67 -1.41 0.24
N LEU A 53 9.33 -2.44 0.77
CA LEU A 53 9.82 -2.47 2.14
C LEU A 53 10.95 -1.45 2.37
N GLU A 54 11.82 -1.22 1.38
CA GLU A 54 12.87 -0.19 1.44
C GLU A 54 12.30 1.23 1.48
N GLU A 55 11.17 1.49 0.80
CA GLU A 55 10.49 2.80 0.84
C GLU A 55 9.87 3.12 2.21
N ILE A 56 9.71 2.13 3.09
CA ILE A 56 9.11 2.31 4.40
C ILE A 56 10.11 2.95 5.37
N SER A 57 9.95 4.26 5.58
CA SER A 57 10.77 5.07 6.49
C SER A 57 10.66 4.76 7.99
N ILE A 58 9.68 3.95 8.43
CA ILE A 58 9.44 3.65 9.84
C ILE A 58 9.29 2.14 10.03
N TYR A 59 10.27 1.54 10.70
CA TYR A 59 10.26 0.14 11.07
C TYR A 59 9.51 -0.06 12.40
N ASP A 60 8.29 -0.58 12.32
CA ASP A 60 7.52 -1.02 13.47
C ASP A 60 7.45 -2.57 13.53
N GLU A 61 6.75 -3.10 14.54
CA GLU A 61 6.59 -4.54 14.74
C GLU A 61 5.87 -5.21 13.57
N ASP A 62 4.95 -4.51 12.91
CA ASP A 62 4.23 -5.04 11.77
C ASP A 62 5.12 -5.11 10.52
N ILE A 63 5.97 -4.09 10.28
CA ILE A 63 6.97 -4.14 9.21
C ILE A 63 7.97 -5.27 9.46
N ARG A 64 8.36 -5.50 10.71
CA ARG A 64 9.20 -6.65 11.06
C ARG A 64 8.50 -7.97 10.74
N ASN A 65 7.20 -8.09 11.01
CA ASN A 65 6.44 -9.28 10.65
C ASN A 65 6.38 -9.49 9.12
N LEU A 66 6.17 -8.41 8.34
CA LEU A 66 6.18 -8.46 6.88
C LEU A 66 7.55 -8.90 6.32
N ILE A 67 8.65 -8.46 6.93
CA ILE A 67 10.01 -8.90 6.55
C ILE A 67 10.18 -10.40 6.80
N LEU A 68 9.72 -10.92 7.95
CA LEU A 68 9.79 -12.36 8.24
C LEU A 68 8.96 -13.18 7.24
N GLN A 69 7.77 -12.71 6.89
CA GLN A 69 6.95 -13.36 5.85
C GLN A 69 7.61 -13.30 4.47
N THR A 70 8.31 -12.21 4.17
CA THR A 70 9.09 -12.07 2.91
C THR A 70 10.25 -13.07 2.88
N ASP A 71 10.92 -13.32 4.01
CA ASP A 71 11.96 -14.34 4.13
C ASP A 71 11.38 -15.76 3.92
N ASP A 72 10.19 -16.05 4.46
CA ASP A 72 9.50 -17.32 4.22
C ASP A 72 9.16 -17.52 2.73
N ALA A 73 8.64 -16.49 2.07
CA ALA A 73 8.35 -16.51 0.63
C ALA A 73 9.63 -16.70 -0.20
N ARG A 74 10.73 -16.04 0.19
CA ARG A 74 12.04 -16.22 -0.44
C ARG A 74 12.56 -17.65 -0.28
N GLN A 75 12.33 -18.28 0.87
CA GLN A 75 12.67 -19.69 1.06
C GLN A 75 11.85 -20.60 0.13
N LEU A 76 10.55 -20.33 -0.06
CA LEU A 76 9.72 -21.08 -1.00
C LEU A 76 10.20 -20.94 -2.45
N ILE A 77 10.64 -19.76 -2.87
CA ILE A 77 11.23 -19.53 -4.20
C ILE A 77 12.51 -20.34 -4.37
N LYS A 78 13.36 -20.37 -3.34
CA LYS A 78 14.58 -21.19 -3.36
C LYS A 78 14.23 -22.68 -3.51
N GLU A 79 13.29 -23.17 -2.71
CA GLU A 79 12.81 -24.56 -2.80
C GLU A 79 12.21 -24.86 -4.18
N ALA A 80 11.51 -23.91 -4.80
CA ALA A 80 11.01 -24.05 -6.17
C ALA A 80 12.16 -24.23 -7.17
N LYS A 81 13.18 -23.37 -7.12
CA LYS A 81 14.38 -23.46 -7.98
C LYS A 81 15.15 -24.77 -7.79
N ASP A 82 15.31 -25.22 -6.56
CA ASP A 82 16.01 -26.48 -6.24
C ASP A 82 15.23 -27.68 -6.82
N ASN A 83 13.89 -27.65 -6.74
CA ASN A 83 13.03 -28.67 -7.35
C ASN A 83 13.03 -28.60 -8.88
N TYR A 84 13.07 -27.41 -9.47
CA TYR A 84 13.20 -27.22 -10.92
C TYR A 84 14.50 -27.83 -11.44
N ALA A 85 15.62 -27.57 -10.77
CA ALA A 85 16.93 -28.14 -11.10
C ALA A 85 16.94 -29.67 -10.97
N SER A 86 16.11 -30.22 -10.10
CA SER A 86 15.93 -31.67 -9.90
C SER A 86 14.87 -32.29 -10.83
N SER A 87 14.36 -31.52 -11.81
CA SER A 87 13.27 -31.93 -12.73
C SER A 87 11.94 -32.29 -12.05
N ASN A 88 11.74 -31.87 -10.80
CA ASN A 88 10.49 -32.01 -10.07
C ASN A 88 9.54 -30.83 -10.38
N PHE A 89 9.18 -30.67 -11.65
CA PHE A 89 8.49 -29.47 -12.14
C PHE A 89 7.14 -29.21 -11.48
N THR A 90 6.35 -30.24 -11.18
CA THR A 90 5.06 -30.07 -10.47
C THR A 90 5.25 -29.50 -9.06
N ILE A 91 6.24 -29.99 -8.31
CA ILE A 91 6.54 -29.51 -6.96
C ILE A 91 7.12 -28.09 -7.04
N SER A 92 8.01 -27.86 -8.00
CA SER A 92 8.56 -26.54 -8.31
C SER A 92 7.45 -25.52 -8.55
N TYR A 93 6.49 -25.84 -9.43
CA TYR A 93 5.35 -25.00 -9.72
C TYR A 93 4.51 -24.72 -8.47
N GLN A 94 4.16 -25.74 -7.70
CA GLN A 94 3.39 -25.57 -6.46
C GLN A 94 4.09 -24.65 -5.45
N LYS A 95 5.41 -24.78 -5.29
CA LYS A 95 6.22 -23.94 -4.40
C LYS A 95 6.29 -22.50 -4.90
N ALA A 96 6.50 -22.30 -6.20
CA ALA A 96 6.51 -20.97 -6.81
C ALA A 96 5.16 -20.26 -6.66
N THR A 97 4.05 -20.93 -6.96
CA THR A 97 2.70 -20.38 -6.78
C THR A 97 2.39 -20.09 -5.32
N GLY A 98 2.85 -20.94 -4.40
CA GLY A 98 2.74 -20.67 -2.96
C GLY A 98 3.47 -19.39 -2.55
N ALA A 99 4.67 -19.17 -3.07
CA ALA A 99 5.41 -17.93 -2.84
C ALA A 99 4.70 -16.70 -3.45
N ILE A 100 4.18 -16.81 -4.67
CA ILE A 100 3.41 -15.75 -5.33
C ILE A 100 2.23 -15.30 -4.45
N LEU A 101 1.44 -16.24 -3.95
CA LEU A 101 0.28 -15.93 -3.10
C LEU A 101 0.68 -15.24 -1.79
N GLN A 102 1.80 -15.64 -1.18
CA GLN A 102 2.31 -14.97 0.01
C GLN A 102 2.77 -13.56 -0.30
N LEU A 103 3.51 -13.37 -1.40
CA LEU A 103 4.00 -12.06 -1.84
C LEU A 103 2.84 -11.12 -2.18
N ASP A 104 1.78 -11.60 -2.85
CA ASP A 104 0.58 -10.81 -3.13
C ASP A 104 -0.13 -10.36 -1.85
N SER A 105 -0.18 -11.21 -0.83
CA SER A 105 -0.70 -10.84 0.49
C SER A 105 0.14 -9.74 1.13
N ILE A 106 1.48 -9.88 1.10
CA ILE A 106 2.42 -8.91 1.66
C ILE A 106 2.30 -7.55 0.95
N ILE A 107 2.21 -7.54 -0.39
CA ILE A 107 1.98 -6.31 -1.18
C ILE A 107 0.71 -5.61 -0.71
N GLY A 108 -0.39 -6.36 -0.60
CA GLY A 108 -1.68 -5.81 -0.15
C GLY A 108 -1.61 -5.23 1.28
N GLU A 109 -0.88 -5.87 2.18
CA GLU A 109 -0.67 -5.37 3.54
C GLU A 109 0.18 -4.08 3.56
N ILE A 110 1.26 -4.02 2.78
CA ILE A 110 2.10 -2.83 2.64
C ILE A 110 1.27 -1.66 2.08
N ASP A 111 0.54 -1.88 0.99
CA ASP A 111 -0.31 -0.85 0.37
C ASP A 111 -1.36 -0.31 1.35
N SER A 112 -2.01 -1.20 2.12
CA SER A 112 -3.00 -0.79 3.12
C SER A 112 -2.40 0.11 4.20
N LYS A 113 -1.15 -0.15 4.60
CA LYS A 113 -0.42 0.64 5.60
C LYS A 113 -0.01 2.00 5.05
N ILE A 114 0.43 2.07 3.80
CA ILE A 114 0.77 3.34 3.14
C ILE A 114 -0.49 4.23 3.03
N GLN A 115 -1.62 3.65 2.65
CA GLN A 115 -2.89 4.38 2.54
C GLN A 115 -3.42 4.87 3.90
N SER A 116 -3.38 4.03 4.95
CA SER A 116 -3.86 4.43 6.28
C SER A 116 -3.05 5.59 6.89
N LYS A 117 -1.72 5.59 6.69
CA LYS A 117 -0.85 6.72 7.09
C LYS A 117 -1.23 8.03 6.38
N THR A 118 -1.61 7.96 5.10
CA THR A 118 -1.98 9.14 4.32
C THR A 118 -3.32 9.72 4.78
N GLN A 119 -4.32 8.88 5.05
CA GLN A 119 -5.62 9.32 5.58
C GLN A 119 -5.49 9.96 6.97
N ASN A 120 -4.70 9.37 7.86
CA ASN A 120 -4.46 9.94 9.19
C ASN A 120 -3.84 11.35 9.14
N LYS A 121 -2.90 11.60 8.21
CA LYS A 121 -2.34 12.95 8.04
C LYS A 121 -3.40 13.97 7.63
N ILE A 122 -4.28 13.62 6.67
CA ILE A 122 -5.36 14.51 6.20
C ILE A 122 -6.31 14.86 7.35
N ILE A 123 -6.68 13.89 8.18
CA ILE A 123 -7.57 14.10 9.33
C ILE A 123 -6.91 15.06 10.33
N ILE A 124 -5.64 14.87 10.67
CA ILE A 124 -4.91 15.74 11.61
C ILE A 124 -4.82 17.18 11.07
N PHE A 125 -4.45 17.36 9.81
CA PHE A 125 -4.38 18.70 9.21
C PHE A 125 -5.75 19.40 9.17
N SER A 126 -6.83 18.66 8.89
CA SER A 126 -8.19 19.19 8.95
C SER A 126 -8.56 19.63 10.37
N LEU A 127 -8.25 18.81 11.38
CA LEU A 127 -8.57 19.08 12.78
C LEU A 127 -7.80 20.30 13.31
N VAL A 128 -6.51 20.42 12.97
CA VAL A 128 -5.70 21.61 13.29
C VAL A 128 -6.26 22.85 12.59
N GLY A 129 -6.70 22.74 11.33
CA GLY A 129 -7.32 23.84 10.60
C GLY A 129 -8.61 24.34 11.26
N VAL A 130 -9.49 23.43 11.68
CA VAL A 130 -10.75 23.79 12.38
C VAL A 130 -10.45 24.43 13.74
N LEU A 131 -9.52 23.86 14.52
CA LEU A 131 -9.15 24.41 15.83
C LEU A 131 -8.47 25.79 15.72
N ALA A 132 -7.61 25.99 14.72
CA ALA A 132 -7.00 27.30 14.44
C ALA A 132 -8.05 28.34 14.03
N GLY A 133 -9.02 27.96 13.19
CA GLY A 133 -10.15 28.80 12.82
C GLY A 133 -11.00 29.23 14.02
N LEU A 134 -11.34 28.28 14.90
CA LEU A 134 -12.05 28.58 16.16
C LEU A 134 -11.23 29.49 17.08
N GLY A 135 -9.91 29.27 17.18
CA GLY A 135 -9.00 30.12 17.94
C GLY A 135 -8.98 31.57 17.42
N ALA A 136 -8.95 31.77 16.11
CA ALA A 136 -8.97 33.10 15.49
C ALA A 136 -10.30 33.84 15.73
N ILE A 137 -11.43 33.12 15.70
CA ILE A 137 -12.74 33.69 16.01
C ILE A 137 -12.79 34.13 17.48
N MET A 138 -12.37 33.27 18.41
CA MET A 138 -12.33 33.59 19.84
C MET A 138 -11.38 34.77 20.14
N PHE A 139 -10.21 34.80 19.49
CA PHE A 139 -9.28 35.93 19.60
C PHE A 139 -9.90 37.24 19.09
N SER A 140 -10.63 37.19 17.97
CA SER A 140 -11.33 38.35 17.40
C SER A 140 -12.42 38.87 18.35
N PHE A 141 -13.20 37.98 18.98
CA PHE A 141 -14.16 38.36 20.01
C PHE A 141 -13.51 39.03 21.23
N LEU A 142 -12.39 38.48 21.71
CA LEU A 142 -11.64 39.09 22.82
C LEU A 142 -11.10 40.48 22.43
N PHE A 143 -10.56 40.61 21.21
CA PHE A 143 -10.05 41.87 20.69
C PHE A 143 -11.16 42.92 20.59
N ILE A 144 -12.30 42.56 20.01
CA ILE A 144 -13.48 43.45 19.93
C ILE A 144 -13.96 43.81 21.34
N SER A 145 -14.07 42.86 22.27
CA SER A 145 -14.61 43.14 23.60
C SER A 145 -13.74 44.06 24.47
N LYS A 146 -12.40 43.99 24.34
CA LYS A 146 -11.48 44.75 25.20
C LYS A 146 -10.88 45.99 24.54
N ILE A 147 -10.49 45.89 23.26
CA ILE A 147 -9.75 46.96 22.59
C ILE A 147 -10.71 47.95 21.93
N TYR A 148 -11.86 47.50 21.43
CA TYR A 148 -12.84 48.40 20.81
C TYR A 148 -13.37 49.49 21.77
N PRO A 149 -13.76 49.17 23.03
CA PRO A 149 -14.23 50.21 23.96
C PRO A 149 -13.13 51.18 24.38
N TRP A 150 -11.88 50.70 24.47
CA TRP A 150 -10.73 51.56 24.74
C TRP A 150 -10.43 52.50 23.56
N TYR A 151 -10.48 51.97 22.34
CA TYR A 151 -10.33 52.76 21.11
C TYR A 151 -11.42 53.82 20.98
N GLU A 152 -12.68 53.48 21.25
CA GLU A 152 -13.80 54.42 21.21
C GLU A 152 -13.64 55.55 22.23
N LYS A 153 -13.23 55.22 23.48
CA LYS A 153 -12.91 56.23 24.50
C LYS A 153 -11.77 57.16 24.10
N LYS A 154 -10.67 56.61 23.59
CA LYS A 154 -9.52 57.40 23.10
C LYS A 154 -9.92 58.33 21.96
N LYS A 155 -10.74 57.83 21.02
CA LYS A 155 -11.26 58.59 19.90
C LYS A 155 -12.07 59.80 20.39
N ILE A 156 -13.02 59.61 21.29
CA ILE A 156 -13.85 60.69 21.87
C ILE A 156 -12.97 61.73 22.58
N GLU A 157 -11.98 61.30 23.36
CA GLU A 157 -11.06 62.19 24.06
C GLU A 157 -10.26 63.08 23.07
N GLU A 158 -9.82 62.51 21.95
CA GLU A 158 -9.06 63.23 20.93
C GLU A 158 -9.92 64.23 20.16
N TYR A 159 -11.17 63.86 19.81
CA TYR A 159 -12.14 64.80 19.23
C TYR A 159 -12.46 65.96 20.18
N SER A 160 -12.62 65.68 21.48
CA SER A 160 -12.90 66.73 22.47
C SER A 160 -11.76 67.76 22.60
N LYS A 161 -10.50 67.32 22.48
CA LYS A 161 -9.34 68.23 22.48
C LYS A 161 -9.29 69.13 21.24
N LEU A 162 -9.71 68.61 20.08
CA LEU A 162 -9.81 69.39 18.84
C LEU A 162 -10.92 70.44 18.91
N GLU A 163 -12.06 70.11 19.54
CA GLU A 163 -13.19 71.03 19.72
C GLU A 163 -12.85 72.17 20.70
N ILE A 164 -12.12 71.89 21.78
CA ILE A 164 -11.63 72.90 22.72
C ILE A 164 -10.64 73.86 22.04
N ASN A 165 -9.73 73.36 21.21
CA ASN A 165 -8.80 74.20 20.44
C ASN A 165 -9.52 75.08 19.41
N TYR A 166 -10.55 74.54 18.73
CA TYR A 166 -11.37 75.30 17.79
C TYR A 166 -12.08 76.47 18.48
N ASN A 167 -12.66 76.25 19.66
CA ASN A 167 -13.35 77.30 20.43
C ASN A 167 -12.38 78.34 21.01
N ASN A 168 -11.19 77.95 21.47
CA ASN A 168 -10.15 78.89 21.90
C ASN A 168 -9.64 79.77 20.74
N SER A 169 -9.47 79.23 19.53
CA SER A 169 -9.08 80.04 18.35
C SER A 169 -10.15 81.03 17.87
N LYS A 170 -11.42 80.82 18.26
CA LYS A 170 -12.55 81.68 17.92
C LYS A 170 -12.80 82.77 18.97
N GLY A 171 -12.26 82.59 20.18
CA GLY A 171 -12.34 83.56 21.28
C GLY A 171 -11.40 84.77 21.15
N ASP A 172 -10.32 84.64 20.37
CA ASP A 172 -9.34 85.72 20.10
C ASP A 172 -9.67 86.57 18.86
N MET A 173 -10.84 86.37 18.25
CA MET A 173 -11.38 87.27 17.21
C MET A 173 -12.47 88.17 17.80
N LYS A 174 -12.09 89.09 18.69
CA LYS A 174 -12.86 90.29 19.03
C LYS A 174 -11.95 91.49 19.25
#